data_AF-A0AAU7T4P1-F1
#
_entry.id   AF-A0AAU7T4P1-F1
#
_cell.length_a   1.000
_cell.length_b   1.000
_cell.length_c   1.000
_cell.angle_alpha   90.00
_cell.angle_beta   90.00
_cell.angle_gamma   90.00
#
_symmetry.space_group_name_H-M   'P 1'
#
loop_
_entity.id
_entity.type
_entity.pdbx_description
1 polymer ?
#
loop_
_entity_poly.entity_id
_entity_poly.type
_entity_poly.pdbx_seq_one_letter_code
_entity_poly.pdbx_strand_id
1 'polypeptide(L)'
;MAQGDGKHLTEALGGQPVEPLSAAERLERERVRNLVQSVAACYNSLVGQATDPDRRAEFAERLAFHDAELRRIDTMPAAERRTVLSTYPELLARLRAELDR
;
A
#
# COMPACT_ATOMS: atom_id res chain seq x y z
N MET A 1 -30.30 -7.24 -35.40
CA MET A 1 -29.74 -7.82 -34.16
C MET A 1 -28.23 -7.73 -34.28
N ALA A 2 -27.58 -6.81 -33.55
CA ALA A 2 -26.13 -6.66 -33.55
C ALA A 2 -25.58 -7.45 -32.36
N GLN A 3 -24.94 -8.58 -32.64
CA GLN A 3 -24.29 -9.41 -31.64
C GLN A 3 -22.85 -8.91 -31.48
N GLY A 4 -22.51 -8.48 -30.27
CA GLY A 4 -21.22 -7.92 -29.93
C GLY A 4 -20.13 -8.98 -29.96
N ASP A 5 -19.12 -8.74 -30.80
CA ASP A 5 -17.85 -9.46 -30.80
C ASP A 5 -17.01 -9.00 -29.60
N GLY A 6 -17.07 -9.78 -28.52
CA GLY A 6 -16.13 -9.70 -27.41
C GLY A 6 -14.74 -10.10 -27.90
N LYS A 7 -13.94 -9.10 -28.31
CA LYS A 7 -12.55 -9.31 -28.68
C LYS A 7 -11.73 -9.60 -27.41
N HIS A 8 -11.51 -10.89 -27.17
CA HIS A 8 -10.51 -11.40 -26.25
C HIS A 8 -9.12 -10.95 -26.72
N LEU A 9 -8.60 -9.87 -26.11
CA LEU A 9 -7.19 -9.46 -26.21
C LEU A 9 -6.35 -10.35 -25.29
N THR A 10 -6.16 -11.62 -25.67
CA THR A 10 -5.27 -12.55 -24.98
C THR A 10 -4.23 -13.11 -25.93
N GLU A 11 -3.51 -12.26 -26.68
CA GLU A 11 -2.39 -12.72 -27.51
C GLU A 11 -1.31 -11.64 -27.63
N ALA A 12 -0.49 -11.47 -26.59
CA ALA A 12 0.91 -11.07 -26.71
C ALA A 12 1.56 -11.14 -25.33
N LEU A 13 2.73 -11.78 -25.25
CA LEU A 13 3.52 -12.09 -24.05
C LEU A 13 3.15 -13.45 -23.45
N GLY A 14 4.06 -14.43 -23.59
CA GLY A 14 3.99 -15.76 -22.97
C GLY A 14 4.09 -15.73 -21.45
N GLY A 15 3.17 -15.02 -20.81
CA GLY A 15 2.89 -15.10 -19.38
C GLY A 15 1.81 -16.15 -19.16
N GLN A 16 1.95 -16.94 -18.10
CA GLN A 16 0.87 -17.75 -17.57
C GLN A 16 -0.43 -16.91 -17.51
N PRO A 17 -1.60 -17.47 -17.87
CA PRO A 17 -2.87 -16.76 -17.69
C PRO A 17 -3.04 -16.45 -16.21
N VAL A 18 -2.77 -15.20 -15.83
CA VAL A 18 -3.12 -14.67 -14.52
C VAL A 18 -4.58 -14.28 -14.62
N GLU A 19 -5.44 -14.99 -13.91
CA GLU A 19 -6.83 -14.59 -13.82
C GLU A 19 -6.91 -13.14 -13.32
N PRO A 20 -7.72 -12.29 -13.99
CA PRO A 20 -7.91 -10.94 -13.51
C PRO A 20 -8.50 -10.99 -12.10
N LEU A 21 -7.94 -10.18 -11.20
CA LEU A 21 -8.38 -10.08 -9.81
C LEU A 21 -9.89 -9.82 -9.72
N SER A 22 -10.54 -10.45 -8.75
CA SER A 22 -11.92 -10.13 -8.42
C SER A 22 -12.05 -8.66 -7.96
N ALA A 23 -13.25 -8.10 -8.09
CA ALA A 23 -13.52 -6.74 -7.63
C ALA A 23 -13.23 -6.56 -6.12
N ALA A 24 -13.47 -7.60 -5.32
CA ALA A 24 -13.17 -7.62 -3.90
C ALA A 24 -11.65 -7.55 -3.62
N GLU A 25 -10.85 -8.33 -4.35
CA GLU A 25 -9.39 -8.30 -4.20
C GLU A 25 -8.78 -6.98 -4.66
N ARG A 26 -9.34 -6.38 -5.72
CA ARG A 26 -8.93 -5.03 -6.17
C ARG A 26 -9.19 -3.99 -5.09
N LEU A 27 -10.39 -3.99 -4.52
CA LEU A 27 -10.77 -3.07 -3.44
C LEU A 27 -9.92 -3.29 -2.19
N GLU A 28 -9.63 -4.54 -1.83
CA GLU A 28 -8.75 -4.86 -0.71
C GLU A 28 -7.35 -4.29 -0.93
N ARG A 29 -6.74 -4.54 -2.10
CA ARG A 29 -5.41 -3.99 -2.44
C ARG A 29 -5.39 -2.47 -2.43
N GLU A 30 -6.44 -1.83 -2.94
CA GLU A 30 -6.57 -0.37 -2.91
C GLU A 30 -6.61 0.17 -1.47
N ARG A 31 -7.41 -0.46 -0.59
CA ARG A 31 -7.47 -0.08 0.83
C ARG A 31 -6.11 -0.23 1.52
N VAL A 32 -5.42 -1.35 1.28
CA VAL A 32 -4.07 -1.59 1.82
C VAL A 32 -3.11 -0.52 1.29
N ARG A 33 -3.09 -0.26 -0.01
CA ARG A 33 -2.26 0.77 -0.64
C ARG A 33 -2.47 2.13 0.03
N ASN A 34 -3.73 2.55 0.18
CA ASN A 34 -4.08 3.84 0.77
C ASN A 34 -3.63 3.94 2.23
N LEU A 35 -3.76 2.86 3.01
CA LEU A 35 -3.29 2.83 4.40
C LEU A 35 -1.77 2.92 4.51
N VAL A 36 -1.03 2.10 3.75
CA VAL A 36 0.44 2.13 3.76
C VAL A 36 0.94 3.49 3.28
N GLN A 37 0.34 4.06 2.24
CA GLN A 37 0.69 5.39 1.73
C GLN A 37 0.44 6.49 2.77
N SER A 38 -0.68 6.42 3.50
CA SER A 38 -0.99 7.38 4.57
C SER A 38 0.02 7.29 5.71
N VAL A 39 0.41 6.07 6.11
CA VAL A 39 1.43 5.84 7.14
C VAL A 39 2.79 6.37 6.69
N ALA A 40 3.21 6.07 5.45
CA ALA A 40 4.44 6.58 4.87
C ALA A 40 4.46 8.12 4.84
N ALA A 41 3.36 8.76 4.43
CA ALA A 41 3.24 10.21 4.43
C ALA A 41 3.37 10.83 5.83
N CYS A 42 2.82 10.17 6.87
CA CYS A 42 2.99 10.61 8.24
C CYS A 42 4.47 10.52 8.68
N TYR A 43 5.15 9.40 8.41
CA TYR A 43 6.58 9.27 8.73
C TYR A 43 7.44 10.29 7.98
N ASN A 44 7.17 10.53 6.70
CA ASN A 44 7.87 11.57 5.93
C ASN A 44 7.70 12.96 6.56
N SER A 45 6.51 13.27 7.08
CA SER A 45 6.26 14.54 7.78
C SER A 45 7.04 14.59 9.11
N LEU A 46 7.06 13.50 9.89
CA LEU A 46 7.83 13.39 11.13
C LEU A 46 9.35 13.52 10.89
N VAL A 47 9.89 12.93 9.81
CA VAL A 47 11.29 13.13 9.39
C VAL A 47 11.59 14.60 9.12
N GLY A 48 10.65 15.33 8.52
CA GLY A 48 10.79 16.76 8.22
C GLY A 48 10.77 17.63 9.48
N GLN A 49 10.01 17.24 10.50
CA GLN A 49 9.85 17.98 11.75
C GLN A 49 10.89 17.61 12.83
N ALA A 50 11.48 16.41 12.75
CA ALA A 50 12.43 15.93 13.75
C ALA A 50 13.73 16.76 13.76
N THR A 51 13.98 17.42 14.89
CA THR A 51 15.23 18.15 15.16
C THR A 51 16.32 17.25 15.75
N ASP A 52 15.92 16.17 16.41
CA ASP A 52 16.80 15.14 16.96
C ASP A 52 17.26 14.19 15.83
N PRO A 53 18.57 14.07 15.56
CA PRO A 53 19.09 13.23 14.49
C PRO A 53 18.77 11.73 14.68
N ASP A 54 18.72 11.23 15.91
CA ASP A 54 18.46 9.81 16.18
C ASP A 54 16.99 9.49 15.91
N ARG A 55 16.06 10.33 16.38
CA ARG A 55 14.63 10.19 16.06
C ARG A 55 14.38 10.36 14.56
N ARG A 56 15.10 11.28 13.90
CA ARG A 56 15.00 11.47 12.45
C ARG A 56 15.43 10.22 11.68
N ALA A 57 16.53 9.59 12.10
CA ALA A 57 17.01 8.34 11.51
C ALA A 57 15.98 7.21 11.69
N GLU A 58 15.39 7.07 12.88
CA GLU A 58 14.34 6.08 13.15
C GLU A 58 13.12 6.29 12.22
N PHE A 59 12.62 7.53 12.11
CA PHE A 59 11.49 7.81 11.22
C PHE A 59 11.85 7.58 9.74
N ALA A 60 13.08 7.86 9.34
CA ALA A 60 13.55 7.62 7.98
C ALA A 60 13.63 6.11 7.65
N GLU A 61 14.07 5.29 8.60
CA GLU A 61 14.04 3.82 8.46
C GLU A 61 12.61 3.30 8.32
N ARG A 62 11.69 3.80 9.16
CA ARG A 62 10.26 3.46 9.08
C ARG A 62 9.63 3.88 7.75
N LEU A 63 9.96 5.07 7.26
CA LEU A 63 9.53 5.54 5.94
C LEU A 63 10.03 4.59 4.84
N ALA A 64 11.33 4.26 4.84
CA ALA A 64 11.92 3.37 3.85
C ALA A 64 11.28 1.97 3.85
N PHE A 65 10.93 1.46 5.04
CA PHE A 65 10.16 0.21 5.17
C PHE A 65 8.80 0.32 4.47
N HIS A 66 8.00 1.35 4.77
CA HIS A 66 6.68 1.48 4.15
C HIS A 66 6.73 1.79 2.64
N ASP A 67 7.77 2.45 2.15
CA ASP A 67 8.01 2.61 0.70
C ASP A 67 8.36 1.26 0.03
N ALA A 68 9.04 0.36 0.72
CA ALA A 68 9.25 -1.00 0.25
C ALA A 68 7.93 -1.80 0.22
N GLU A 69 7.10 -1.66 1.25
CA GLU A 69 5.75 -2.26 1.29
C GLU A 69 4.89 -1.80 0.11
N LEU A 70 4.89 -0.50 -0.20
CA LEU A 70 4.15 0.05 -1.34
C LEU A 70 4.63 -0.52 -2.68
N ARG A 71 5.94 -0.70 -2.85
CA ARG A 71 6.51 -1.26 -4.09
C ARG A 71 6.13 -2.71 -4.31
N ARG A 72 5.95 -3.49 -3.23
CA ARG A 72 5.56 -4.91 -3.30
C ARG A 72 4.07 -5.15 -3.10
N ILE A 73 3.24 -4.11 -3.10
CA ILE A 73 1.80 -4.22 -2.82
C ILE A 73 1.08 -5.21 -3.75
N ASP A 74 1.52 -5.29 -5.01
CA ASP A 74 0.92 -6.16 -6.03
C ASP A 74 1.25 -7.63 -5.85
N THR A 75 2.35 -7.93 -5.15
CA THR A 75 2.81 -9.28 -4.79
C THR A 75 2.59 -9.60 -3.30
N MET A 76 2.03 -8.66 -2.52
CA MET A 76 1.78 -8.83 -1.10
C MET A 76 0.76 -9.95 -0.85
N PRO A 77 1.08 -10.97 -0.03
CA PRO A 77 0.16 -12.06 0.30
C PRO A 77 -1.12 -11.58 0.99
N ALA A 78 -2.22 -12.32 0.82
CA ALA A 78 -3.51 -11.97 1.42
C ALA A 78 -3.46 -11.90 2.96
N ALA A 79 -2.73 -12.80 3.60
CA ALA A 79 -2.54 -12.79 5.06
C ALA A 79 -1.87 -11.49 5.53
N GLU A 80 -0.88 -11.02 4.79
CA GLU A 80 -0.18 -9.78 5.10
C GLU A 80 -1.05 -8.55 4.86
N ARG A 81 -1.80 -8.52 3.76
CA ARG A 81 -2.81 -7.49 3.51
C ARG A 81 -3.84 -7.40 4.64
N ARG A 82 -4.28 -8.55 5.17
CA ARG A 82 -5.20 -8.61 6.32
C ARG A 82 -4.57 -8.02 7.58
N THR A 83 -3.29 -8.31 7.83
CA THR A 83 -2.53 -7.70 8.94
C THR A 83 -2.44 -6.19 8.79
N VAL A 84 -2.16 -5.68 7.59
CA VAL A 84 -2.13 -4.23 7.33
C VAL A 84 -3.51 -3.63 7.64
N LEU A 85 -4.58 -4.23 7.12
CA LEU A 85 -5.94 -3.73 7.33
C LEU A 85 -6.36 -3.73 8.81
N SER A 86 -5.87 -4.67 9.63
CA SER A 86 -6.20 -4.72 11.05
C SER A 86 -5.34 -3.81 11.93
N THR A 87 -4.08 -3.57 11.56
CA THR A 87 -3.10 -2.90 12.45
C THR A 87 -2.78 -1.47 12.04
N TYR A 88 -2.79 -1.15 10.74
CA TYR A 88 -2.38 0.17 10.26
C TYR A 88 -3.35 1.29 10.60
N PRO A 89 -4.67 1.09 10.75
CA PRO A 89 -5.57 2.16 11.21
C PRO A 89 -5.18 2.72 12.58
N GLU A 90 -4.81 1.86 13.54
CA GLU A 90 -4.37 2.30 14.87
C GLU A 90 -3.00 2.97 14.81
N LEU A 91 -2.06 2.41 14.01
CA LEU A 91 -0.77 3.04 13.77
C LEU A 91 -0.93 4.44 13.18
N LEU A 92 -1.78 4.59 12.17
CA LEU A 92 -2.06 5.86 11.52
C LEU A 92 -2.65 6.88 12.50
N ALA A 93 -3.57 6.46 13.37
CA ALA A 93 -4.13 7.32 14.41
C ALA A 93 -3.04 7.83 15.36
N ARG A 94 -2.12 6.96 15.79
CA ARG A 94 -0.99 7.35 16.66
C ARG A 94 -0.03 8.32 15.97
N LEU A 95 0.32 8.04 14.71
CA LEU A 95 1.23 8.91 13.94
C LEU A 95 0.63 10.30 13.70
N ARG A 96 -0.68 10.39 13.44
CA ARG A 96 -1.38 11.68 13.33
C ARG A 96 -1.36 12.45 14.64
N ALA A 97 -1.63 11.77 15.76
CA ALA A 97 -1.55 12.40 17.08
C ALA A 97 -0.14 12.93 17.41
N GLU A 98 0.92 12.25 16.95
CA GLU A 98 2.31 12.75 17.10
C GLU A 98 2.58 13.96 16.21
N LEU A 99 1.98 14.06 15.02
CA LEU A 99 2.12 15.20 14.11
C LEU A 99 1.39 16.46 14.56
N ASP A 100 0.30 16.30 15.32
CA ASP A 100 -0.49 17.40 15.86
C ASP A 100 0.13 18.00 17.15
N ARG A 101 1.26 17.47 17.61
CA ARG A 101 1.95 17.86 18.85
C ARG A 101 3.02 18.92 18.62
#